data_AF-A0A965XMH1-F1
#
_entry.id   AF-A0A965XMH1-F1
#
_cell.length_a   1.000
_cell.length_b   1.000
_cell.length_c   1.000
_cell.angle_alpha   90.00
_cell.angle_beta   90.00
_cell.angle_gamma   90.00
#
_symmetry.space_group_name_H-M   'P 1'
#
loop_
_entity.id
_entity.type
_entity.pdbx_description
1 polymer ?
#
loop_
_entity_poly.entity_id
_entity_poly.type
_entity_poly.pdbx_seq_one_letter_code
_entity_poly.pdbx_strand_id
1 'polypeptide(L)'
;MKQSISRKELCGYLNLLRETMTDGRNFPPSHVLFYDSRSFYYYFSKCPCGKETVEEILIQMEQCIPLAITEDSLQLFLSAYKEEDSAYFSHSFMESSKADFLLLIRHAANDNGKWHAVISLCEGLREKNQY
;
A
#
# COMPACT_ATOMS: atom_id res chain seq x y z
N MET A 1 -8.49 20.06 -3.30
CA MET A 1 -8.95 19.11 -4.33
C MET A 1 -8.00 17.91 -4.32
N LYS A 2 -8.43 16.77 -3.76
CA LYS A 2 -7.64 15.52 -3.89
C LYS A 2 -7.71 15.12 -5.36
N GLN A 3 -6.58 15.21 -6.08
CA GLN A 3 -6.51 14.72 -7.45
C GLN A 3 -6.80 13.23 -7.42
N SER A 4 -7.89 12.83 -8.08
CA SER A 4 -8.24 11.42 -8.15
C SER A 4 -7.46 10.76 -9.27
N ILE A 5 -6.66 9.76 -8.91
CA ILE A 5 -5.90 8.93 -9.86
C ILE A 5 -6.84 8.29 -10.89
N SER A 6 -6.44 8.31 -12.17
CA SER A 6 -7.21 7.63 -13.21
C SER A 6 -7.09 6.11 -13.11
N ARG A 7 -8.05 5.38 -13.66
CA ARG A 7 -7.99 3.92 -13.74
C ARG A 7 -6.69 3.43 -14.39
N LYS A 8 -6.28 4.07 -15.49
CA LYS A 8 -5.07 3.70 -16.25
C LYS A 8 -3.81 3.85 -15.39
N GLU A 9 -3.71 4.96 -14.64
CA GLU A 9 -2.60 5.20 -13.73
C GLU A 9 -2.58 4.19 -12.59
N LEU A 10 -3.73 3.94 -11.95
CA LEU A 10 -3.85 2.94 -10.88
C LEU A 10 -3.41 1.55 -11.34
N CYS A 11 -3.91 1.08 -12.49
CA CYS A 11 -3.49 -0.22 -13.04
C CYS A 11 -1.99 -0.24 -13.37
N GLY A 12 -1.43 0.88 -13.87
CA GLY A 12 -0.01 1.03 -14.12
C GLY A 12 0.82 0.86 -12.84
N TYR A 13 0.44 1.55 -11.77
CA TYR A 13 1.09 1.46 -10.47
C TYR A 13 0.99 0.07 -9.86
N LEU A 14 -0.19 -0.56 -9.90
CA LEU A 14 -0.36 -1.93 -9.40
C LEU A 14 0.54 -2.92 -10.15
N ASN A 15 0.64 -2.82 -11.47
CA ASN A 15 1.51 -3.72 -12.24
C ASN A 15 3.00 -3.47 -11.94
N LEU A 16 3.43 -2.20 -11.81
CA LEU A 16 4.80 -1.86 -11.40
C LEU A 16 5.14 -2.41 -10.02
N LEU A 17 4.22 -2.28 -9.06
CA LEU A 17 4.38 -2.85 -7.72
C LEU A 17 4.44 -4.38 -7.78
N ARG A 18 3.60 -5.04 -8.59
CA ARG A 18 3.65 -6.50 -8.79
C ARG A 18 5.00 -6.96 -9.31
N GLU A 19 5.51 -6.32 -10.35
CA GLU A 19 6.83 -6.62 -10.94
C GLU A 19 7.93 -6.41 -9.89
N THR A 20 7.90 -5.27 -9.19
CA THR A 20 8.88 -4.94 -8.13
C THR A 20 8.87 -5.95 -6.98
N MET A 21 7.68 -6.42 -6.57
CA MET A 21 7.49 -7.38 -5.49
C MET A 21 7.76 -8.85 -5.88
N THR A 22 7.95 -9.12 -7.17
CA THR A 22 8.31 -10.46 -7.68
C THR A 22 9.75 -10.54 -8.15
N ASP A 23 10.42 -9.40 -8.37
CA ASP A 23 11.84 -9.36 -8.68
C ASP A 23 12.68 -9.72 -7.44
N GLY A 24 13.28 -10.92 -7.47
CA GLY A 24 14.13 -11.43 -6.40
C GLY A 24 15.33 -10.53 -6.07
N ARG A 25 15.76 -9.66 -7.00
CA ARG A 25 16.87 -8.71 -6.78
C ARG A 25 16.52 -7.59 -5.81
N ASN A 26 15.22 -7.30 -5.63
CA ASN A 26 14.73 -6.29 -4.71
C ASN A 26 14.62 -6.81 -3.27
N PHE A 27 14.76 -8.11 -3.04
CA PHE A 27 14.73 -8.69 -1.70
C PHE A 27 16.13 -8.76 -1.12
N PRO A 28 16.26 -8.60 0.21
CA PRO A 28 17.56 -8.73 0.84
C PRO A 28 18.04 -10.19 0.75
N PRO A 29 19.34 -10.42 1.01
CA PRO A 29 19.87 -11.78 1.08
C PRO A 29 19.06 -12.67 2.03
N SER A 30 19.02 -13.98 1.76
CA SER A 30 18.18 -14.94 2.49
C SER A 30 18.43 -15.05 4.01
N HIS A 31 19.54 -14.50 4.50
CA HIS A 31 19.89 -14.46 5.92
C HIS A 31 19.41 -13.19 6.62
N VAL A 32 18.82 -12.24 5.90
CA VAL A 32 18.22 -11.04 6.46
C VAL A 32 16.75 -11.33 6.76
N LEU A 33 16.36 -11.11 8.01
CA LEU A 33 14.99 -11.25 8.48
C LEU A 33 14.46 -9.87 8.89
N PHE A 34 13.25 -9.56 8.47
CA PHE A 34 12.54 -8.38 8.95
C PHE A 34 11.89 -8.71 10.29
N TYR A 35 12.13 -7.87 11.29
CA TYR A 35 11.59 -8.05 12.63
C TYR A 35 10.06 -7.88 12.66
N ASP A 36 9.55 -6.90 11.92
CA ASP A 36 8.12 -6.61 11.77
C ASP A 36 7.79 -6.12 10.36
N SER A 37 6.49 -5.95 10.07
CA SER A 37 5.99 -5.45 8.77
C SER A 37 6.48 -4.02 8.46
N ARG A 38 6.72 -3.19 9.48
CA ARG A 38 7.27 -1.84 9.31
C ARG A 38 8.72 -1.86 8.85
N SER A 39 9.54 -2.72 9.45
CA SER A 39 10.93 -2.94 9.03
C SER A 39 10.99 -3.41 7.57
N PHE A 40 10.05 -4.28 7.18
CA PHE A 40 9.87 -4.69 5.79
C PHE A 40 9.50 -3.50 4.89
N TYR A 41 8.51 -2.70 5.29
CA TYR A 41 8.09 -1.52 4.54
C TYR A 41 9.22 -0.52 4.36
N TYR A 42 9.96 -0.15 5.41
CA TYR A 42 11.06 0.82 5.30
C TYR A 42 12.17 0.39 4.35
N TYR A 43 12.46 -0.90 4.30
CA TYR A 43 13.41 -1.43 3.34
C TYR A 43 12.85 -1.34 1.91
N PHE A 44 11.63 -1.84 1.70
CA PHE A 44 11.02 -1.92 0.37
C PHE A 44 10.59 -0.57 -0.20
N SER A 45 10.22 0.37 0.65
CA SER A 45 9.70 1.68 0.26
C SER A 45 10.73 2.48 -0.53
N LYS A 46 12.03 2.22 -0.32
CA LYS A 46 13.15 2.85 -1.02
C LYS A 46 13.57 2.13 -2.30
N CYS A 47 12.99 0.96 -2.61
CA CYS A 47 13.29 0.25 -3.85
C CYS A 47 12.81 1.05 -5.07
N PRO A 48 13.59 1.09 -6.16
CA PRO A 48 13.13 1.65 -7.43
C PRO A 48 11.91 0.87 -7.95
N CYS A 49 10.89 1.60 -8.38
CA CYS A 49 9.65 1.10 -8.95
C CYS A 49 9.33 1.95 -10.19
N GLY A 50 9.86 1.55 -11.35
CA GLY A 50 9.81 2.37 -12.56
C GLY A 50 10.72 3.60 -12.46
N LYS A 51 10.13 4.81 -12.54
CA LYS A 51 10.86 6.10 -12.43
C LYS A 51 10.86 6.68 -11.02
N GLU A 52 10.10 6.05 -10.13
CA GLU A 52 9.84 6.50 -8.76
C GLU A 52 10.27 5.40 -7.78
N THR A 53 10.08 5.63 -6.50
CA THR A 53 10.21 4.64 -5.44
C THR A 53 8.88 3.97 -5.14
N VAL A 54 8.92 2.80 -4.48
CA VAL A 54 7.72 2.13 -3.98
C VAL A 54 6.91 3.08 -3.07
N GLU A 55 7.58 3.86 -2.21
CA GLU A 55 6.93 4.84 -1.34
C GLU A 55 6.12 5.89 -2.10
N GLU A 56 6.73 6.50 -3.11
CA GLU A 56 6.11 7.57 -3.90
C GLU A 56 4.86 7.06 -4.62
N ILE A 57 4.92 5.86 -5.20
CA ILE A 57 3.77 5.23 -5.83
C ILE A 57 2.67 4.96 -4.80
N LEU A 58 3.00 4.39 -3.64
CA LEU A 58 2.03 4.07 -2.58
C LEU A 58 1.36 5.32 -2.01
N ILE A 59 2.06 6.46 -1.94
CA ILE A 59 1.48 7.75 -1.55
C ILE A 59 0.47 8.23 -2.60
N GLN A 60 0.81 8.12 -3.88
CA GLN A 60 -0.08 8.58 -4.97
C GLN A 60 -1.36 7.75 -5.07
N MET A 61 -1.28 6.46 -4.82
CA MET A 61 -2.43 5.56 -4.84
C MET A 61 -3.02 5.29 -3.45
N GLU A 62 -2.66 6.07 -2.43
CA GLU A 62 -2.98 5.78 -1.01
C GLU A 62 -4.48 5.56 -0.80
N GLN A 63 -5.33 6.36 -1.43
CA GLN A 63 -6.79 6.24 -1.33
C GLN A 63 -7.37 4.98 -2.00
N CYS A 64 -6.57 4.27 -2.79
CA CYS A 64 -6.96 3.05 -3.50
C CYS A 64 -6.38 1.79 -2.82
N ILE A 65 -5.59 1.95 -1.75
CA ILE A 65 -5.01 0.83 -1.00
C ILE A 65 -6.11 0.24 -0.12
N PRO A 66 -6.39 -1.08 -0.21
CA PRO A 66 -7.28 -1.75 0.75
C PRO A 66 -6.68 -1.63 2.15
N LEU A 67 -7.49 -1.18 3.12
CA LEU A 67 -7.05 -0.77 4.47
C LEU A 67 -6.41 0.64 4.53
N ALA A 68 -6.50 1.43 3.47
CA ALA A 68 -6.38 2.88 3.60
C ALA A 68 -7.51 3.36 4.50
N ILE A 69 -7.14 4.10 5.53
CA ILE A 69 -8.09 4.68 6.44
C ILE A 69 -8.91 5.72 5.64
N THR A 70 -10.17 5.42 5.32
CA THR A 70 -11.13 6.47 4.96
C THR A 70 -11.25 7.43 6.14
N GLU A 71 -11.53 8.71 5.90
CA GLU A 71 -11.68 9.68 6.99
C GLU A 71 -12.63 9.19 8.09
N ASP A 72 -13.69 8.48 7.72
CA ASP A 72 -14.61 7.81 8.63
C ASP A 72 -13.97 6.69 9.47
N SER A 73 -13.17 5.81 8.85
CA SER A 73 -12.45 4.76 9.59
C SER A 73 -11.32 5.34 10.46
N LEU A 74 -10.78 6.52 10.11
CA LEU A 74 -9.77 7.23 10.90
C LEU A 74 -10.41 7.77 12.15
N GLN A 75 -11.55 8.46 11.98
CA GLN A 75 -12.30 8.99 13.10
C GLN A 75 -12.79 7.87 14.00
N LEU A 76 -13.24 6.73 13.44
CA LEU A 76 -13.60 5.56 14.24
C LEU A 76 -12.40 5.03 15.04
N PHE A 77 -11.24 4.85 14.40
CA PHE A 77 -10.01 4.40 15.05
C PHE A 77 -9.56 5.36 16.16
N LEU A 78 -9.48 6.66 15.86
CA LEU A 78 -9.09 7.70 16.81
C LEU A 78 -10.10 7.85 17.95
N SER A 79 -11.41 7.71 17.69
CA SER A 79 -12.44 7.79 18.73
C SER A 79 -12.38 6.64 19.74
N ALA A 80 -11.81 5.49 19.35
CA ALA A 80 -11.61 4.35 20.23
C ALA A 80 -10.36 4.50 21.14
N TYR A 81 -9.49 5.49 20.86
CA TYR A 81 -8.25 5.74 21.58
C TYR A 81 -8.30 7.05 22.36
N LYS A 82 -7.82 7.06 23.62
CA LYS A 82 -7.72 8.29 24.42
C LYS A 82 -6.50 9.10 23.96
N GLU A 83 -6.74 10.36 23.64
CA GLU A 83 -5.86 11.28 22.92
C GLU A 83 -4.66 11.79 23.74
N GLU A 84 -3.45 11.40 23.35
CA GLU A 84 -2.23 12.25 23.48
C GLU A 84 -1.31 12.11 22.23
N ASP A 85 -1.34 10.99 21.49
CA ASP A 85 -0.44 10.68 20.36
C ASP A 85 -1.14 10.40 19.00
N SER A 86 -2.33 10.96 18.75
CA SER A 86 -3.19 10.62 17.60
C SER A 86 -2.50 10.71 16.23
N ALA A 87 -1.65 11.72 16.02
CA ALA A 87 -0.91 11.91 14.76
C ALA A 87 0.15 10.82 14.53
N TYR A 88 0.89 10.44 15.58
CA TYR A 88 1.89 9.36 15.52
C TYR A 88 1.23 8.01 15.21
N PHE A 89 0.11 7.72 15.87
CA PHE A 89 -0.65 6.49 15.62
C PHE A 89 -1.23 6.43 14.20
N SER A 90 -1.74 7.56 13.70
CA SER A 90 -2.24 7.65 12.33
C SER A 90 -1.15 7.32 11.32
N HIS A 91 0.05 7.89 11.50
CA HIS A 91 1.20 7.62 10.64
C HIS A 91 1.65 6.15 10.71
N SER A 92 1.84 5.65 11.94
CA SER A 92 2.27 4.26 12.19
C SER A 92 1.28 3.22 11.63
N PHE A 93 -0.02 3.50 11.73
CA PHE A 93 -1.05 2.65 11.13
C PHE A 93 -0.96 2.67 9.59
N MET A 94 -0.81 3.86 8.99
CA MET A 94 -0.71 3.97 7.53
C MET A 94 0.51 3.25 6.95
N GLU A 95 1.66 3.32 7.63
CA GLU A 95 2.84 2.53 7.24
C GLU A 95 2.58 1.02 7.34
N SER A 96 1.86 0.59 8.39
CA SER A 96 1.48 -0.81 8.56
C SER A 96 0.52 -1.27 7.46
N SER A 97 -0.50 -0.47 7.10
CA SER A 97 -1.39 -0.78 5.97
C SER A 97 -0.64 -0.88 4.64
N LYS A 98 0.34 -0.01 4.40
CA LYS A 98 1.19 -0.07 3.20
C LYS A 98 2.05 -1.33 3.19
N ALA A 99 2.61 -1.71 4.33
CA ALA A 99 3.36 -2.96 4.48
C ALA A 99 2.48 -4.19 4.16
N ASP A 100 1.30 -4.26 4.76
CA ASP A 100 0.35 -5.35 4.57
C ASP A 100 -0.12 -5.43 3.12
N PHE A 101 -0.33 -4.28 2.48
CA PHE A 101 -0.70 -4.23 1.07
C PHE A 101 0.42 -4.74 0.15
N LEU A 102 1.67 -4.39 0.41
CA LEU A 102 2.81 -4.94 -0.34
C LEU A 102 2.89 -6.47 -0.19
N LEU A 103 2.67 -6.99 1.02
CA LEU A 103 2.60 -8.45 1.25
C LEU A 103 1.44 -9.09 0.49
N LEU A 104 0.26 -8.47 0.49
CA LEU A 104 -0.89 -8.91 -0.30
C LEU A 104 -0.56 -8.99 -1.79
N ILE A 105 0.07 -7.94 -2.34
CA ILE A 105 0.53 -7.92 -3.74
C ILE A 105 1.44 -9.12 -3.98
N ARG A 106 2.44 -9.36 -3.13
CA ARG A 106 3.36 -10.49 -3.29
C ARG A 106 2.64 -11.83 -3.29
N HIS A 107 1.71 -12.04 -2.36
CA HIS A 107 0.94 -13.28 -2.27
C HIS A 107 0.02 -13.50 -3.48
N ALA A 108 -0.52 -12.42 -4.05
CA ALA A 108 -1.38 -12.46 -5.22
C ALA A 108 -0.59 -12.47 -6.55
N ALA A 109 0.68 -12.04 -6.57
CA ALA A 109 1.41 -11.73 -7.78
C ALA A 109 1.59 -12.92 -8.73
N ASN A 110 1.65 -14.15 -8.22
CA ASN A 110 1.84 -15.35 -9.05
C ASN A 110 0.53 -16.03 -9.46
N ASP A 111 -0.60 -15.57 -8.95
CA ASP A 111 -1.92 -16.14 -9.20
C ASP A 111 -2.78 -15.09 -9.90
N ASN A 112 -3.04 -15.29 -11.20
CA ASN A 112 -3.79 -14.31 -11.99
C ASN A 112 -5.22 -14.06 -11.49
N GLY A 113 -5.85 -15.05 -10.86
CA GLY A 113 -7.18 -14.89 -10.27
C GLY A 113 -7.13 -13.98 -9.04
N LYS A 114 -6.19 -14.24 -8.13
CA LYS A 114 -5.97 -13.39 -6.95
C LYS A 114 -5.51 -11.99 -7.34
N TRP A 115 -4.64 -11.87 -8.34
CA TRP A 115 -4.18 -10.58 -8.85
C TRP A 115 -5.33 -9.74 -9.40
N HIS A 116 -6.22 -10.35 -10.19
CA HIS A 116 -7.39 -9.66 -10.71
C HIS A 116 -8.31 -9.18 -9.59
N ALA A 117 -8.49 -9.97 -8.53
CA ALA A 117 -9.25 -9.57 -7.35
C ALA A 117 -8.63 -8.36 -6.62
N VAL A 118 -7.29 -8.30 -6.50
CA VAL A 118 -6.60 -7.12 -5.95
C VAL A 118 -6.85 -5.87 -6.79
N ILE A 119 -6.75 -5.97 -8.13
CA ILE A 119 -7.05 -4.85 -9.03
C ILE A 119 -8.49 -4.39 -8.84
N SER A 120 -9.47 -5.30 -8.87
CA SER A 120 -10.89 -4.96 -8.70
C SER A 120 -11.17 -4.30 -7.35
N LEU A 121 -10.50 -4.73 -6.29
CA LEU A 121 -10.64 -4.13 -4.96
C LEU A 121 -10.12 -2.69 -4.93
N CYS A 122 -8.93 -2.44 -5.48
CA CYS A 122 -8.36 -1.11 -5.59
C CYS A 122 -9.20 -0.19 -6.50
N GLU A 123 -9.73 -0.71 -7.61
CA GLU A 123 -10.63 0.03 -8.49
C GLU A 123 -11.94 0.40 -7.79
N GLY A 124 -12.53 -0.51 -7.02
CA GLY A 124 -13.74 -0.23 -6.23
C GLY A 124 -13.53 0.85 -5.18
N LEU A 125 -12.36 0.88 -4.53
CA LEU A 125 -11.99 1.94 -3.59
C LEU A 125 -11.77 3.29 -4.29
N ARG A 126 -11.10 3.27 -5.46
CA ARG A 126 -10.92 4.46 -6.29
C ARG A 126 -12.27 5.08 -6.65
N GLU A 127 -13.24 4.27 -7.07
CA GLU A 127 -14.59 4.73 -7.41
C GLU A 127 -15.35 5.25 -6.20
N LYS A 128 -15.29 4.54 -5.06
CA LYS A 128 -15.96 4.96 -3.83
C LYS A 128 -15.43 6.30 -3.30
N ASN A 129 -14.12 6.52 -3.39
CA ASN A 129 -13.45 7.72 -2.86
C ASN A 129 -13.43 8.90 -3.86
N GLN A 130 -14.00 8.73 -5.05
CA GLN A 130 -14.22 9.81 -6.04
C GLN A 130 -15.49 10.64 -5.77
N TYR A 131 -16.39 10.12 -4.94
CA TYR A 131 -17.66 10.74 -4.52
C TYR A 131 -17.56 11.21 -3.07
#